data_AF-A0A6N9DGT7-F1
#
_entry.id   AF-A0A6N9DGT7-F1
#
_cell.length_a   1.000
_cell.length_b   1.000
_cell.length_c   1.000
_cell.angle_alpha   90.00
_cell.angle_beta   90.00
_cell.angle_gamma   90.00
#
_symmetry.space_group_name_H-M   'P 1'
#
loop_
_entity.id
_entity.type
_entity.pdbx_description
1 polymer ?
#
loop_
_entity_poly.entity_id
_entity_poly.type
_entity_poly.pdbx_seq_one_letter_code
_entity_poly.pdbx_strand_id
1 'polypeptide(L)'
;PVTAQQVENGSATLRDFALAARDRYRTPISTLEGALYFQCLIRQEGSPYRSGSTYLIQLTPDGRVYEHAKSMALSGRLLNPLIYAEILSALGVEPTVLANLAFPDPDTAAQAFAAVMATLQQEPDAPFDATTPIPGLRPGIPGASGHAAIFLLENSGFPIVLLAGFDLNESHLVPISDEAIDYGDPTVTARDVVDRETLKAFVTEAGEYFIAIQENATSPSDIAKARIAARDPNGPWRHGPVYLYVLDLTSNIVLFHGAFPDRFEWRPLVATVRDVVTGWLILPQVIEAAKSSPEGGFVEYYFDDPTDDTDSADIPKVGYAREFTTTVGRTDGTAFTLNLVIGSGYYGRAPDGVSTEPRTEVEATVIGDAVEGLTVEFARSIAGQPADYAHSAVTDANGSLSLTISNPDGVSGYYTARARNADGETVGQWHSIPLNRNQRQVLELTLGGGMKVVRVEPLTASKPVVVSEPVAVSETVPEVSGLAPNFPNPFNSATLITYHLSSPGPVQLVIYNVLGQPVRTLVDQSQAAGSYQIRWDVLDQRGVSLSTGIYIARLSYPNGVQTRRLLYLK
;
A
#
# COMPACT_ATOMS: atom_id res chain seq x y z
N PRO A 1 -28.91 -13.41 7.35
CA PRO A 1 -28.12 -14.49 6.70
C PRO A 1 -27.65 -15.45 7.79
N VAL A 2 -27.52 -16.74 7.49
CA VAL A 2 -26.81 -17.66 8.39
C VAL A 2 -25.35 -17.21 8.47
N THR A 3 -24.79 -17.21 9.67
CA THR A 3 -23.44 -16.70 9.93
C THR A 3 -22.45 -17.82 10.26
N ALA A 4 -21.16 -17.57 10.05
CA ALA A 4 -20.09 -18.48 10.44
C ALA A 4 -20.16 -18.86 11.93
N GLN A 5 -20.45 -17.88 12.80
CA GLN A 5 -20.59 -18.11 14.24
C GLN A 5 -21.79 -19.02 14.59
N GLN A 6 -22.87 -18.97 13.81
CA GLN A 6 -24.01 -19.88 13.97
C GLN A 6 -23.67 -21.33 13.58
N VAL A 7 -22.73 -21.53 12.67
CA VAL A 7 -22.20 -22.88 12.37
C VAL A 7 -21.34 -23.36 13.52
N GLU A 8 -20.41 -22.54 14.01
CA GLU A 8 -19.51 -22.92 15.12
C GLU A 8 -20.25 -23.26 16.42
N ASN A 9 -21.36 -22.57 16.70
CA ASN A 9 -22.18 -22.85 17.88
C ASN A 9 -23.25 -23.94 17.65
N GLY A 10 -23.30 -24.55 16.46
CA GLY A 10 -24.21 -25.63 16.11
C GLY A 10 -25.67 -25.22 15.88
N SER A 11 -25.98 -23.92 15.81
CA SER A 11 -27.35 -23.42 15.54
C SER A 11 -27.71 -23.38 14.06
N ALA A 12 -26.74 -23.58 13.16
CA ALA A 12 -26.95 -23.73 11.72
C ALA A 12 -25.98 -24.76 11.12
N THR A 13 -26.32 -25.32 9.96
CA THR A 13 -25.45 -26.26 9.25
C THR A 13 -24.46 -25.54 8.33
N LEU A 14 -23.37 -26.22 7.95
CA LEU A 14 -22.45 -25.74 6.91
C LEU A 14 -23.16 -25.48 5.57
N ARG A 15 -24.14 -26.32 5.23
CA ARG A 15 -24.98 -26.14 4.04
C ARG A 15 -25.74 -24.82 4.10
N ASP A 16 -26.43 -24.54 5.21
CA ASP A 16 -27.21 -23.31 5.35
C ASP A 16 -26.32 -22.07 5.26
N PHE A 17 -25.11 -22.13 5.82
CA PHE A 17 -24.11 -21.07 5.71
C PHE A 17 -23.61 -20.89 4.27
N ALA A 18 -23.23 -21.96 3.59
CA ALA A 18 -22.76 -21.92 2.21
C ALA A 18 -23.83 -21.34 1.26
N LEU A 19 -25.09 -21.78 1.41
CA LEU A 19 -26.21 -21.28 0.61
C LEU A 19 -26.54 -19.83 0.93
N ALA A 20 -26.52 -19.42 2.21
CA ALA A 20 -26.73 -18.03 2.59
C ALA A 20 -25.63 -17.10 2.04
N ALA A 21 -24.38 -17.56 1.99
CA ALA A 21 -23.28 -16.84 1.37
C ALA A 21 -23.44 -16.77 -0.16
N ARG A 22 -23.73 -17.89 -0.82
CA ARG A 22 -24.03 -17.96 -2.26
C ARG A 22 -25.12 -16.97 -2.66
N ASP A 23 -26.24 -16.97 -1.96
CA ASP A 23 -27.38 -16.10 -2.26
C ASP A 23 -27.03 -14.62 -2.06
N ARG A 24 -26.07 -14.31 -1.16
CA ARG A 24 -25.54 -12.96 -1.02
C ARG A 24 -24.71 -12.52 -2.23
N TYR A 25 -23.90 -13.41 -2.82
CA TYR A 25 -23.18 -13.12 -4.07
C TYR A 25 -24.12 -12.89 -5.25
N ARG A 26 -25.28 -13.57 -5.27
CA ARG A 26 -26.33 -13.39 -6.29
C ARG A 26 -27.17 -12.12 -6.12
N THR A 27 -27.09 -11.47 -4.96
CA THR A 27 -27.91 -10.29 -4.71
C THR A 27 -27.27 -9.09 -5.42
N PRO A 28 -27.95 -8.45 -6.38
CA PRO A 28 -27.39 -7.34 -7.12
C PRO A 28 -26.90 -6.27 -6.17
N ILE A 29 -25.60 -6.00 -6.22
CA ILE A 29 -25.03 -4.93 -5.42
C ILE A 29 -25.08 -3.67 -6.27
N SER A 30 -26.05 -2.82 -5.97
CA SER A 30 -26.41 -1.63 -6.76
C SER A 30 -25.30 -0.57 -6.83
N THR A 31 -24.21 -0.72 -6.09
CA THR A 31 -23.05 0.18 -6.09
C THR A 31 -21.75 -0.60 -6.03
N LEU A 32 -20.72 -0.11 -6.72
CA LEU A 32 -19.37 -0.65 -6.62
C LEU A 32 -18.91 -0.71 -5.16
N GLU A 33 -19.19 0.34 -4.37
CA GLU A 33 -18.87 0.41 -2.94
C GLU A 33 -19.50 -0.74 -2.13
N GLY A 34 -20.75 -1.11 -2.41
CA GLY A 34 -21.38 -2.25 -1.75
C GLY A 34 -20.74 -3.60 -2.09
N ALA A 35 -20.22 -3.76 -3.32
CA ALA A 35 -19.54 -4.99 -3.74
C ALA A 35 -18.19 -5.12 -3.03
N LEU A 36 -17.44 -4.02 -2.94
CA LEU A 36 -16.18 -3.96 -2.22
C LEU A 36 -16.36 -4.16 -0.71
N TYR A 37 -17.42 -3.59 -0.14
CA TYR A 37 -17.77 -3.79 1.26
C TYR A 37 -18.05 -5.27 1.55
N PHE A 38 -18.75 -5.96 0.66
CA PHE A 38 -19.01 -7.39 0.82
C PHE A 38 -17.72 -8.22 0.80
N GLN A 39 -16.80 -7.95 -0.14
CA GLN A 39 -15.48 -8.60 -0.18
C GLN A 39 -14.66 -8.34 1.10
N CYS A 40 -14.72 -7.12 1.63
CA CYS A 40 -14.10 -6.80 2.92
C CYS A 40 -14.72 -7.62 4.07
N LEU A 41 -16.06 -7.76 4.10
CA LEU A 41 -16.75 -8.52 5.13
C LEU A 41 -16.38 -10.00 5.11
N ILE A 42 -16.31 -10.63 3.93
CA ILE A 42 -15.93 -12.04 3.79
C ILE A 42 -14.59 -12.33 4.47
N ARG A 43 -13.67 -11.37 4.41
CA ARG A 43 -12.31 -11.51 4.92
C ARG A 43 -12.13 -11.03 6.36
N GLN A 44 -13.10 -10.33 6.94
CA GLN A 44 -13.00 -9.76 8.28
C GLN A 44 -13.38 -10.78 9.36
N GLU A 45 -12.47 -11.05 10.30
CA GLU A 45 -12.74 -11.91 11.46
C GLU A 45 -13.89 -11.35 12.31
N GLY A 46 -14.81 -12.23 12.74
CA GLY A 46 -16.01 -11.86 13.49
C GLY A 46 -17.13 -11.28 12.62
N SER A 47 -16.96 -11.23 11.30
CA SER A 47 -18.05 -10.90 10.39
C SER A 47 -19.04 -12.06 10.27
N PRO A 48 -20.23 -11.85 9.66
CA PRO A 48 -21.15 -12.94 9.33
C PRO A 48 -20.53 -14.08 8.52
N TYR A 49 -19.42 -13.86 7.82
CA TYR A 49 -18.84 -14.80 6.85
C TYR A 49 -17.53 -15.44 7.32
N ARG A 50 -17.02 -15.02 8.49
CA ARG A 50 -15.75 -15.52 9.01
C ARG A 50 -15.75 -15.49 10.55
N SER A 51 -15.63 -16.68 11.13
CA SER A 51 -15.46 -16.92 12.56
C SER A 51 -14.60 -18.16 12.73
N GLY A 52 -13.48 -18.06 13.43
CA GLY A 52 -12.63 -19.21 13.78
C GLY A 52 -12.23 -20.06 12.58
N SER A 53 -12.68 -21.32 12.54
CA SER A 53 -12.41 -22.25 11.43
C SER A 53 -13.51 -22.26 10.37
N THR A 54 -14.56 -21.47 10.54
CA THR A 54 -15.66 -21.36 9.57
C THR A 54 -15.48 -20.10 8.74
N TYR A 55 -15.06 -20.27 7.49
CA TYR A 55 -14.91 -19.20 6.52
C TYR A 55 -15.12 -19.72 5.10
N LEU A 56 -15.09 -18.80 4.13
CA LEU A 56 -15.34 -19.08 2.72
C LEU A 56 -14.05 -19.14 1.90
N ILE A 57 -14.02 -20.04 0.93
CA ILE A 57 -13.00 -20.11 -0.13
C ILE A 57 -13.74 -20.12 -1.46
N GLN A 58 -13.22 -19.38 -2.43
CA GLN A 58 -13.73 -19.42 -3.80
C GLN A 58 -12.68 -20.09 -4.68
N LEU A 59 -13.11 -21.08 -5.48
CA LEU A 59 -12.29 -21.67 -6.52
C LEU A 59 -12.83 -21.33 -7.90
N THR A 60 -11.92 -21.20 -8.86
CA THR A 60 -12.26 -21.25 -10.27
C THR A 60 -12.66 -22.69 -10.68
N PRO A 61 -13.38 -22.87 -11.81
CA PRO A 61 -13.78 -24.19 -12.32
C PRO A 61 -12.64 -25.14 -12.68
N ASP A 62 -11.42 -24.64 -12.86
CA ASP A 62 -10.21 -25.43 -13.02
C ASP A 62 -9.53 -25.77 -11.68
N GLY A 63 -10.17 -25.44 -10.55
CA GLY A 63 -9.73 -25.83 -9.21
C GLY A 63 -8.65 -24.93 -8.60
N ARG A 64 -8.48 -23.70 -9.10
CA ARG A 64 -7.54 -22.74 -8.51
C ARG A 64 -8.22 -21.88 -7.47
N VAL A 65 -7.49 -21.56 -6.41
CA VAL A 65 -7.95 -20.64 -5.37
C VAL A 65 -8.11 -19.24 -5.99
N TYR A 66 -9.35 -18.79 -6.15
CA TYR A 66 -9.63 -17.42 -6.58
C TYR A 66 -9.51 -16.46 -5.40
N GLU A 67 -10.22 -16.76 -4.31
CA GLU A 67 -10.23 -15.99 -3.08
C GLU A 67 -10.16 -16.90 -1.86
N HIS A 68 -9.38 -16.49 -0.85
CA HIS A 68 -9.26 -17.19 0.41
C HIS A 68 -9.48 -16.21 1.56
N ALA A 69 -10.58 -16.35 2.31
CA ALA A 69 -11.00 -15.37 3.31
C ALA A 69 -9.91 -15.05 4.36
N LYS A 70 -9.07 -16.03 4.69
CA LYS A 70 -8.01 -15.93 5.69
C LYS A 70 -6.60 -15.61 5.13
N SER A 71 -6.30 -15.93 3.88
CA SER A 71 -4.92 -15.99 3.36
C SER A 71 -4.87 -15.84 1.83
N MET A 72 -4.93 -14.61 1.35
CA MET A 72 -4.85 -14.25 -0.07
C MET A 72 -3.51 -14.60 -0.72
N ALA A 73 -2.47 -14.90 0.07
CA ALA A 73 -1.22 -15.46 -0.43
C ALA A 73 -1.42 -16.79 -1.19
N LEU A 74 -2.50 -17.53 -0.89
CA LEU A 74 -2.85 -18.78 -1.57
C LEU A 74 -3.63 -18.56 -2.88
N SER A 75 -4.06 -17.32 -3.17
CA SER A 75 -4.76 -17.01 -4.42
C SER A 75 -3.87 -17.30 -5.63
N GLY A 76 -4.46 -17.98 -6.61
CA GLY A 76 -3.84 -18.48 -7.83
C GLY A 76 -3.40 -19.95 -7.76
N ARG A 77 -3.18 -20.49 -6.55
CA ARG A 77 -2.65 -21.85 -6.36
C ARG A 77 -3.66 -22.91 -6.74
N LEU A 78 -3.18 -24.00 -7.36
CA LEU A 78 -4.01 -25.12 -7.77
C LEU A 78 -4.28 -26.06 -6.59
N LEU A 79 -5.55 -26.43 -6.39
CA LEU A 79 -5.93 -27.42 -5.39
C LEU A 79 -5.40 -28.81 -5.77
N ASN A 80 -5.07 -29.64 -4.78
CA ASN A 80 -4.72 -31.03 -5.02
C ASN A 80 -5.80 -31.71 -5.90
N PRO A 81 -5.41 -32.34 -7.02
CA PRO A 81 -6.37 -32.91 -7.98
C PRO A 81 -7.32 -33.95 -7.38
N LEU A 82 -6.90 -34.68 -6.34
CA LEU A 82 -7.74 -35.67 -5.66
C LEU A 82 -8.82 -35.00 -4.80
N ILE A 83 -8.51 -33.88 -4.14
CA ILE A 83 -9.50 -33.09 -3.41
C ILE A 83 -10.49 -32.48 -4.41
N TYR A 84 -9.97 -31.92 -5.50
CA TYR A 84 -10.83 -31.27 -6.48
C TYR A 84 -11.75 -32.25 -7.22
N ALA A 85 -11.25 -33.44 -7.56
CA ALA A 85 -12.07 -34.51 -8.13
C ALA A 85 -13.18 -34.95 -7.18
N GLU A 86 -12.92 -35.02 -5.87
CA GLU A 86 -13.95 -35.31 -4.86
C GLU A 86 -15.03 -34.23 -4.82
N ILE A 87 -14.63 -32.94 -4.86
CA ILE A 87 -15.57 -31.81 -4.92
C ILE A 87 -16.44 -31.90 -6.18
N LEU A 88 -15.83 -32.08 -7.35
CA LEU A 88 -16.56 -32.18 -8.62
C LEU A 88 -17.49 -33.39 -8.64
N SER A 89 -17.05 -34.55 -8.13
CA SER A 89 -17.88 -35.75 -8.03
C SER A 89 -19.10 -35.51 -7.11
N ALA A 90 -18.90 -34.87 -5.95
CA ALA A 90 -19.98 -34.50 -5.05
C ALA A 90 -21.00 -33.55 -5.70
N LEU A 91 -20.52 -32.64 -6.56
CA LEU A 91 -21.35 -31.72 -7.35
C LEU A 91 -22.01 -32.38 -8.57
N GLY A 92 -21.84 -33.69 -8.79
CA GLY A 92 -22.50 -34.45 -9.84
C GLY A 92 -21.75 -34.51 -11.17
N VAL A 93 -20.45 -34.23 -11.19
CA VAL A 93 -19.61 -34.50 -12.38
C VAL A 93 -19.35 -36.00 -12.49
N GLU A 94 -19.68 -36.56 -13.66
CA GLU A 94 -19.56 -37.99 -13.92
C GLU A 94 -18.10 -38.49 -13.84
N PRO A 95 -17.85 -39.71 -13.32
CA PRO A 95 -16.49 -40.26 -13.22
C PRO A 95 -15.73 -40.33 -14.55
N THR A 96 -16.44 -40.54 -15.66
CA THR A 96 -15.83 -40.55 -17.01
C THR A 96 -15.34 -39.17 -17.42
N VAL A 97 -16.05 -38.10 -17.06
CA VAL A 97 -15.63 -36.71 -17.29
C VAL A 97 -14.40 -36.41 -16.45
N LEU A 98 -14.39 -36.81 -15.17
CA LEU A 98 -13.23 -36.64 -14.29
C LEU A 98 -11.98 -37.36 -14.81
N ALA A 99 -12.13 -38.58 -15.31
CA ALA A 99 -11.04 -39.33 -15.93
C ALA A 99 -10.49 -38.62 -17.18
N ASN A 100 -11.38 -38.02 -17.99
CA ASN A 100 -11.02 -37.30 -19.20
C ASN A 100 -10.34 -35.94 -18.94
N LEU A 101 -10.60 -35.29 -17.80
CA LEU A 101 -9.89 -34.06 -17.40
C LEU A 101 -8.39 -34.32 -17.15
N ALA A 102 -8.06 -35.51 -16.65
CA ALA A 102 -6.68 -35.92 -16.40
C ALA A 102 -6.01 -36.54 -17.65
N PHE A 103 -6.73 -36.59 -18.78
CA PHE A 103 -6.26 -37.25 -20.00
C PHE A 103 -5.37 -36.32 -20.83
N PRO A 104 -4.25 -36.80 -21.40
CA PRO A 104 -3.26 -35.95 -22.06
C PRO A 104 -3.69 -35.42 -23.45
N ASP A 105 -4.81 -35.88 -24.00
CA ASP A 105 -5.34 -35.37 -25.28
C ASP A 105 -6.09 -34.03 -25.08
N PRO A 106 -5.66 -32.92 -25.72
CA PRO A 106 -6.24 -31.60 -25.49
C PRO A 106 -7.72 -31.47 -25.85
N ASP A 107 -8.16 -32.12 -26.94
CA ASP A 107 -9.55 -32.05 -27.39
C ASP A 107 -10.47 -32.78 -26.40
N THR A 108 -10.03 -33.94 -25.91
CA THR A 108 -10.73 -34.72 -24.89
C THR A 108 -10.81 -33.93 -23.57
N ALA A 109 -9.72 -33.31 -23.14
CA ALA A 109 -9.70 -32.48 -21.93
C ALA A 109 -10.60 -31.24 -22.05
N ALA A 110 -10.63 -30.59 -23.21
CA ALA A 110 -11.50 -29.44 -23.48
C ALA A 110 -13.00 -29.84 -23.46
N GLN A 111 -13.35 -30.99 -24.06
CA GLN A 111 -14.72 -31.52 -24.00
C GLN A 111 -15.12 -31.89 -22.57
N ALA A 112 -14.21 -32.49 -21.80
CA ALA A 112 -14.45 -32.81 -20.39
C ALA A 112 -14.64 -31.53 -19.56
N PHE A 113 -13.81 -30.50 -19.77
CA PHE A 113 -13.97 -29.21 -19.12
C PHE A 113 -15.30 -28.54 -19.48
N ALA A 114 -15.73 -28.59 -20.74
CA ALA A 114 -17.05 -28.10 -21.14
C ALA A 114 -18.20 -28.85 -20.43
N ALA A 115 -18.06 -30.16 -20.23
CA ALA A 115 -19.03 -30.95 -19.47
C ALA A 115 -19.04 -30.56 -17.98
N VAL A 116 -17.88 -30.32 -17.36
CA VAL A 116 -17.80 -29.76 -15.99
C VAL A 116 -18.56 -28.44 -15.91
N MET A 117 -18.28 -27.52 -16.84
CA MET A 117 -18.95 -26.21 -16.88
C MET A 117 -20.46 -26.34 -17.00
N ALA A 118 -20.95 -27.26 -17.84
CA ALA A 118 -22.39 -27.52 -17.99
C ALA A 118 -23.03 -28.03 -16.68
N THR A 119 -22.34 -28.88 -15.92
CA THR A 119 -22.79 -29.32 -14.59
C THR A 119 -22.80 -28.17 -13.60
N LEU A 120 -21.71 -27.40 -13.51
CA LEU A 120 -21.60 -26.29 -12.55
C LEU A 120 -22.62 -25.18 -12.85
N GLN A 121 -22.99 -24.95 -14.11
CA GLN A 121 -24.04 -24.01 -14.50
C GLN A 121 -25.43 -24.36 -13.97
N GLN A 122 -25.68 -25.61 -13.55
CA GLN A 122 -26.92 -25.99 -12.84
C GLN A 122 -26.93 -25.55 -11.37
N GLU A 123 -25.85 -24.89 -10.94
CA GLU A 123 -25.59 -24.38 -9.60
C GLU A 123 -25.80 -25.42 -8.47
N PRO A 124 -25.22 -26.64 -8.58
CA PRO A 124 -25.37 -27.67 -7.56
C PRO A 124 -24.74 -27.27 -6.22
N ASP A 125 -25.18 -27.93 -5.16
CA ASP A 125 -24.56 -27.86 -3.84
C ASP A 125 -24.47 -29.26 -3.21
N ALA A 126 -23.35 -29.59 -2.57
CA ALA A 126 -23.14 -30.89 -1.95
C ALA A 126 -22.04 -30.85 -0.88
N PRO A 127 -22.12 -31.70 0.15
CA PRO A 127 -20.99 -31.97 1.03
C PRO A 127 -19.93 -32.80 0.28
N PHE A 128 -18.66 -32.60 0.60
CA PHE A 128 -17.54 -33.39 0.07
C PHE A 128 -16.65 -33.88 1.22
N ASP A 129 -16.03 -35.06 1.05
CA ASP A 129 -15.10 -35.64 2.02
C ASP A 129 -13.91 -36.35 1.35
N ALA A 130 -12.79 -35.65 1.28
CA ALA A 130 -11.51 -36.22 0.86
C ALA A 130 -10.68 -36.82 2.01
N THR A 131 -11.14 -36.72 3.26
CA THR A 131 -10.43 -37.24 4.45
C THR A 131 -10.45 -38.76 4.53
N THR A 132 -11.52 -39.38 4.02
CA THR A 132 -11.68 -40.84 4.03
C THR A 132 -10.85 -41.47 2.89
N PRO A 133 -9.92 -42.40 3.19
CA PRO A 133 -9.18 -43.11 2.15
C PRO A 133 -10.11 -44.03 1.36
N ILE A 134 -9.87 -44.14 0.04
CA ILE A 134 -10.55 -45.10 -0.82
C ILE A 134 -9.55 -46.20 -1.18
N PRO A 135 -9.70 -47.42 -0.63
CA PRO A 135 -8.74 -48.51 -0.83
C PRO A 135 -8.44 -48.76 -2.32
N GLY A 136 -7.15 -48.71 -2.68
CA GLY A 136 -6.69 -48.95 -4.04
C GLY A 136 -6.88 -47.79 -5.02
N LEU A 137 -7.50 -46.68 -4.61
CA LEU A 137 -7.77 -45.51 -5.48
C LEU A 137 -7.04 -44.25 -5.01
N ARG A 138 -7.24 -43.84 -3.75
CA ARG A 138 -6.60 -42.64 -3.20
C ARG A 138 -6.41 -42.70 -1.68
N PRO A 139 -5.35 -42.08 -1.14
CA PRO A 139 -5.22 -41.88 0.31
C PRO A 139 -6.27 -40.89 0.83
N GLY A 140 -6.50 -40.93 2.14
CA GLY A 140 -7.28 -39.91 2.85
C GLY A 140 -6.42 -38.67 3.06
N ILE A 141 -6.99 -37.50 2.81
CA ILE A 141 -6.31 -36.21 2.91
C ILE A 141 -6.86 -35.48 4.15
N PRO A 142 -6.07 -35.36 5.24
CA PRO A 142 -6.55 -34.78 6.50
C PRO A 142 -7.14 -33.38 6.31
N GLY A 143 -8.28 -33.11 6.95
CA GLY A 143 -8.91 -31.78 6.91
C GLY A 143 -9.57 -31.38 5.59
N ALA A 144 -9.52 -32.23 4.55
CA ALA A 144 -10.09 -31.95 3.23
C ALA A 144 -11.57 -32.36 3.11
N SER A 145 -12.43 -31.77 3.94
CA SER A 145 -13.89 -31.95 3.90
C SER A 145 -14.61 -30.62 4.03
N GLY A 146 -15.86 -30.54 3.57
CA GLY A 146 -16.66 -29.34 3.72
C GLY A 146 -17.97 -29.39 2.93
N HIS A 147 -18.51 -28.22 2.63
CA HIS A 147 -19.68 -28.05 1.74
C HIS A 147 -19.30 -27.19 0.55
N ALA A 148 -19.61 -27.66 -0.65
CA ALA A 148 -19.43 -26.92 -1.89
C ALA A 148 -20.79 -26.42 -2.40
N ALA A 149 -20.83 -25.18 -2.88
CA ALA A 149 -21.98 -24.60 -3.56
C ALA A 149 -21.49 -23.75 -4.73
N ILE A 150 -22.28 -23.64 -5.79
CA ILE A 150 -21.90 -22.85 -6.96
C ILE A 150 -22.70 -21.55 -7.01
N PHE A 151 -22.04 -20.45 -7.37
CA PHE A 151 -22.71 -19.24 -7.86
C PHE A 151 -22.12 -18.81 -9.20
N LEU A 152 -22.92 -18.10 -10.00
CA LEU A 152 -22.47 -17.48 -11.24
C LEU A 152 -22.13 -16.01 -10.99
N LEU A 153 -20.98 -15.56 -11.49
CA LEU A 153 -20.64 -14.14 -11.48
C LEU A 153 -21.61 -13.35 -12.38
N GLU A 154 -22.31 -12.36 -11.82
CA GLU A 154 -23.37 -11.61 -12.52
C GLU A 154 -22.95 -11.08 -13.91
N ASN A 155 -21.72 -10.57 -14.03
CA ASN A 155 -21.23 -9.92 -15.25
C ASN A 155 -20.69 -10.87 -16.32
N SER A 156 -20.38 -12.12 -15.97
CA SER A 156 -19.75 -13.08 -16.89
C SER A 156 -20.46 -14.42 -16.97
N GLY A 157 -21.45 -14.70 -16.11
CA GLY A 157 -22.05 -16.04 -16.00
C GLY A 157 -21.04 -17.13 -15.65
N PHE A 158 -19.84 -16.75 -15.22
CA PHE A 158 -18.74 -17.67 -14.97
C PHE A 158 -18.96 -18.34 -13.60
N PRO A 159 -18.98 -19.68 -13.51
CA PRO A 159 -19.22 -20.38 -12.26
C PRO A 159 -18.02 -20.26 -11.33
N ILE A 160 -18.31 -20.04 -10.04
CA ILE A 160 -17.35 -20.05 -8.94
C ILE A 160 -17.77 -21.12 -7.95
N VAL A 161 -16.81 -21.96 -7.57
CA VAL A 161 -17.02 -22.99 -6.54
C VAL A 161 -16.78 -22.36 -5.18
N LEU A 162 -17.85 -22.17 -4.40
CA LEU A 162 -17.79 -21.66 -3.04
C LEU A 162 -17.69 -22.82 -2.06
N LEU A 163 -16.60 -22.88 -1.30
CA LEU A 163 -16.37 -23.88 -0.26
C LEU A 163 -16.57 -23.26 1.13
N ALA A 164 -17.21 -24.01 2.01
CA ALA A 164 -17.39 -23.69 3.41
C ALA A 164 -16.93 -24.86 4.31
N GLY A 165 -16.33 -24.55 5.45
CA GLY A 165 -15.90 -25.54 6.44
C GLY A 165 -14.61 -26.31 6.09
N PHE A 166 -13.84 -25.81 5.12
CA PHE A 166 -12.57 -26.38 4.70
C PHE A 166 -11.42 -25.44 5.07
N ASP A 167 -10.58 -25.82 6.05
CA ASP A 167 -9.38 -25.04 6.45
C ASP A 167 -8.23 -25.27 5.45
N LEU A 168 -8.41 -24.77 4.22
CA LEU A 168 -7.43 -24.90 3.14
C LEU A 168 -6.09 -24.26 3.55
N ASN A 169 -5.01 -24.99 3.30
CA ASN A 169 -3.64 -24.59 3.59
C ASN A 169 -2.70 -25.22 2.55
N GLU A 170 -1.40 -24.93 2.64
CA GLU A 170 -0.39 -25.39 1.69
C GLU A 170 -0.38 -26.91 1.43
N SER A 171 -0.68 -27.74 2.45
CA SER A 171 -0.69 -29.21 2.27
C SER A 171 -1.82 -29.71 1.37
N HIS A 172 -2.82 -28.89 1.12
CA HIS A 172 -3.96 -29.19 0.23
C HIS A 172 -3.73 -28.72 -1.21
N LEU A 173 -2.60 -28.06 -1.50
CA LEU A 173 -2.31 -27.44 -2.78
C LEU A 173 -1.24 -28.22 -3.53
N VAL A 174 -1.22 -28.06 -4.85
CA VAL A 174 -0.12 -28.54 -5.68
C VAL A 174 1.15 -27.72 -5.35
N PRO A 175 2.32 -28.36 -5.21
CA PRO A 175 3.58 -27.64 -5.07
C PRO A 175 3.83 -26.72 -6.27
N ILE A 176 4.28 -25.50 -6.01
CA ILE A 176 4.59 -24.53 -7.09
C ILE A 176 5.65 -25.11 -8.04
N SER A 177 6.58 -25.93 -7.54
CA SER A 177 7.60 -26.62 -8.35
C SER A 177 7.04 -27.52 -9.45
N ASP A 178 5.79 -27.96 -9.28
CA ASP A 178 5.13 -28.88 -10.21
C ASP A 178 4.29 -28.10 -11.23
N GLU A 179 4.18 -26.78 -11.07
CA GLU A 179 3.50 -25.89 -12.01
C GLU A 179 4.49 -25.31 -13.04
N ALA A 180 4.14 -25.43 -14.32
CA ALA A 180 4.79 -24.66 -15.37
C ALA A 180 4.30 -23.20 -15.29
N ILE A 181 5.11 -22.36 -14.65
CA ILE A 181 4.92 -20.91 -14.55
C ILE A 181 5.73 -20.23 -15.65
N ASP A 182 5.05 -19.46 -16.48
CA ASP A 182 5.69 -18.56 -17.43
C ASP A 182 6.06 -17.27 -16.71
N TYR A 183 7.35 -16.98 -16.59
CA TYR A 183 7.85 -15.76 -15.94
C TYR A 183 8.06 -14.60 -16.93
N GLY A 184 7.88 -14.85 -18.24
CA GLY A 184 8.38 -13.96 -19.28
C GLY A 184 9.92 -14.02 -19.38
N ASP A 185 10.48 -13.09 -20.14
CA ASP A 185 11.93 -12.92 -20.30
C ASP A 185 12.33 -11.44 -20.11
N PRO A 186 12.17 -10.90 -18.87
CA PRO A 186 12.48 -9.51 -18.61
C PRO A 186 13.98 -9.22 -18.66
N THR A 187 14.34 -8.05 -19.20
CA THR A 187 15.71 -7.56 -19.21
C THR A 187 16.13 -6.96 -17.87
N VAL A 188 15.16 -6.54 -17.05
CA VAL A 188 15.38 -6.05 -15.68
C VAL A 188 14.50 -6.82 -14.71
N THR A 189 15.13 -7.53 -13.76
CA THR A 189 14.43 -8.25 -12.70
C THR A 189 14.36 -7.42 -11.41
N ALA A 190 13.54 -7.87 -10.45
CA ALA A 190 13.44 -7.27 -9.12
C ALA A 190 14.78 -7.27 -8.36
N ARG A 191 15.71 -8.18 -8.69
CA ARG A 191 17.08 -8.22 -8.13
C ARG A 191 17.97 -7.10 -8.68
N ASP A 192 17.68 -6.63 -9.88
CA ASP A 192 18.47 -5.61 -10.58
C ASP A 192 18.03 -4.18 -10.20
N VAL A 193 16.90 -4.04 -9.49
CA VAL A 193 16.38 -2.75 -9.04
C VAL A 193 17.23 -2.22 -7.88
N VAL A 194 18.09 -1.26 -8.19
CA VAL A 194 19.00 -0.60 -7.23
C VAL A 194 18.88 0.93 -7.26
N ASP A 195 18.23 1.48 -8.29
CA ASP A 195 18.08 2.91 -8.51
C ASP A 195 16.74 3.24 -9.22
N ARG A 196 16.54 4.51 -9.55
CA ARG A 196 15.33 4.98 -10.23
C ARG A 196 15.24 4.47 -11.68
N GLU A 197 16.34 4.35 -12.40
CA GLU A 197 16.34 3.93 -13.81
C GLU A 197 15.93 2.46 -13.92
N THR A 198 16.57 1.60 -13.12
CA THR A 198 16.25 0.17 -13.02
C THR A 198 14.84 -0.07 -12.49
N LEU A 199 14.36 0.70 -11.51
CA LEU A 199 12.97 0.61 -11.03
C LEU A 199 11.94 0.94 -12.13
N LYS A 200 12.18 2.00 -12.91
CA LYS A 200 11.29 2.38 -14.02
C LYS A 200 11.23 1.29 -15.09
N ALA A 201 12.39 0.75 -15.49
CA ALA A 201 12.47 -0.34 -16.45
C ALA A 201 11.72 -1.59 -15.94
N PHE A 202 11.99 -2.00 -14.70
CA PHE A 202 11.33 -3.11 -14.04
C PHE A 202 9.79 -2.98 -14.04
N VAL A 203 9.24 -1.84 -13.60
CA VAL A 203 7.77 -1.64 -13.56
C VAL A 203 7.17 -1.62 -14.96
N THR A 204 7.89 -1.08 -15.93
CA THR A 204 7.44 -1.01 -17.32
C THR A 204 7.32 -2.40 -17.93
N GLU A 205 8.39 -3.20 -17.84
CA GLU A 205 8.40 -4.58 -18.35
C GLU A 205 7.42 -5.48 -17.60
N ALA A 206 7.33 -5.35 -16.28
CA ALA A 206 6.34 -6.06 -15.48
C ALA A 206 4.93 -5.76 -15.97
N GLY A 207 4.58 -4.49 -16.13
CA GLY A 207 3.26 -4.10 -16.59
C GLY A 207 2.95 -4.62 -17.98
N GLU A 208 3.89 -4.53 -18.93
CA GLU A 208 3.74 -5.08 -20.27
C GLU A 208 3.54 -6.60 -20.25
N TYR A 209 4.26 -7.34 -19.41
CA TYR A 209 4.06 -8.77 -19.18
C TYR A 209 2.64 -9.08 -18.65
N PHE A 210 2.14 -8.36 -17.64
CA PHE A 210 0.79 -8.60 -17.10
C PHE A 210 -0.31 -8.22 -18.10
N ILE A 211 -0.13 -7.14 -18.85
CA ILE A 211 -1.08 -6.76 -19.90
C ILE A 211 -1.11 -7.82 -21.01
N ALA A 212 0.06 -8.30 -21.44
CA ALA A 212 0.14 -9.36 -22.44
C ALA A 212 -0.56 -10.65 -21.97
N ILE A 213 -0.42 -11.03 -20.70
CA ILE A 213 -1.17 -12.18 -20.15
C ILE A 213 -2.67 -11.88 -20.15
N GLN A 214 -3.09 -10.69 -19.72
CA GLN A 214 -4.50 -10.33 -19.64
C GLN A 214 -5.18 -10.34 -21.03
N GLU A 215 -4.46 -9.96 -22.07
CA GLU A 215 -4.95 -9.91 -23.45
C GLU A 215 -4.93 -11.27 -24.16
N ASN A 216 -3.96 -12.13 -23.81
CA ASN A 216 -3.79 -13.44 -24.44
C ASN A 216 -4.31 -14.60 -23.58
N ALA A 217 -4.86 -14.33 -22.40
CA ALA A 217 -5.39 -15.36 -21.51
C ALA A 217 -6.47 -16.19 -22.21
N THR A 218 -6.23 -17.49 -22.28
CA THR A 218 -7.16 -18.48 -22.84
C THR A 218 -7.98 -19.16 -21.75
N SER A 219 -7.53 -19.05 -20.50
CA SER A 219 -8.20 -19.60 -19.32
C SER A 219 -7.97 -18.73 -18.08
N PRO A 220 -8.82 -18.86 -17.04
CA PRO A 220 -8.56 -18.25 -15.73
C PRO A 220 -7.22 -18.68 -15.12
N SER A 221 -6.70 -19.85 -15.51
CA SER A 221 -5.40 -20.35 -15.06
C SER A 221 -4.25 -19.45 -15.46
N ASP A 222 -4.34 -18.76 -16.60
CA ASP A 222 -3.23 -17.94 -17.11
C ASP A 222 -3.02 -16.72 -16.19
N ILE A 223 -4.10 -16.05 -15.82
CA ILE A 223 -4.11 -14.93 -14.87
C ILE A 223 -3.67 -15.39 -13.47
N ALA A 224 -4.15 -16.57 -13.04
CA ALA A 224 -3.79 -17.15 -11.76
C ALA A 224 -2.28 -17.47 -11.66
N LYS A 225 -1.68 -18.01 -12.73
CA LYS A 225 -0.24 -18.28 -12.80
C LYS A 225 0.59 -17.00 -12.81
N ALA A 226 0.12 -15.94 -13.47
CA ALA A 226 0.76 -14.63 -13.42
C ALA A 226 0.84 -14.09 -11.98
N ARG A 227 -0.21 -14.30 -11.17
CA ARG A 227 -0.17 -13.96 -9.73
C ARG A 227 0.88 -14.75 -8.96
N ILE A 228 1.05 -16.04 -9.29
CA ILE A 228 2.12 -16.86 -8.70
C ILE A 228 3.49 -16.31 -9.11
N ALA A 229 3.69 -16.03 -10.40
CA ALA A 229 4.92 -15.45 -10.93
C ALA A 229 5.29 -14.12 -10.24
N ALA A 230 4.29 -13.26 -10.00
CA ALA A 230 4.43 -11.98 -9.32
C ALA A 230 4.76 -12.09 -7.82
N ARG A 231 4.49 -13.26 -7.20
CA ARG A 231 4.76 -13.52 -5.77
C ARG A 231 5.93 -14.46 -5.54
N ASP A 232 6.50 -15.10 -6.55
CA ASP A 232 7.64 -16.00 -6.36
C ASP A 232 8.90 -15.19 -6.00
N PRO A 233 9.44 -15.29 -4.77
CA PRO A 233 10.66 -14.59 -4.38
C PRO A 233 11.91 -15.05 -5.14
N ASN A 234 11.83 -16.18 -5.86
CA ASN A 234 12.90 -16.66 -6.71
C ASN A 234 12.78 -16.19 -8.16
N GLY A 235 11.57 -15.81 -8.59
CA GLY A 235 11.27 -15.30 -9.93
C GLY A 235 11.79 -13.89 -10.19
N PRO A 236 11.57 -13.36 -11.41
CA PRO A 236 12.06 -12.03 -11.78
C PRO A 236 11.21 -10.90 -11.21
N TRP A 237 9.96 -11.14 -10.79
CA TRP A 237 9.02 -10.09 -10.41
C TRP A 237 8.97 -9.76 -8.91
N ARG A 238 9.71 -10.50 -8.08
CA ARG A 238 9.78 -10.27 -6.64
C ARG A 238 11.16 -10.62 -6.09
N HIS A 239 11.75 -9.68 -5.36
CA HIS A 239 12.96 -9.90 -4.59
C HIS A 239 13.06 -8.96 -3.39
N GLY A 240 13.12 -9.51 -2.17
CA GLY A 240 13.19 -8.72 -0.95
C GLY A 240 12.10 -7.62 -0.89
N PRO A 241 12.48 -6.34 -0.77
CA PRO A 241 11.52 -5.23 -0.71
C PRO A 241 10.97 -4.80 -2.08
N VAL A 242 11.49 -5.35 -3.18
CA VAL A 242 11.04 -5.04 -4.55
C VAL A 242 9.95 -6.04 -4.94
N TYR A 243 8.72 -5.55 -5.03
CA TYR A 243 7.54 -6.33 -5.37
C TYR A 243 6.50 -5.45 -6.05
N LEU A 244 5.63 -6.06 -6.83
CA LEU A 244 4.59 -5.35 -7.55
C LEU A 244 3.33 -5.12 -6.70
N TYR A 245 2.66 -4.01 -6.96
CA TYR A 245 1.25 -3.80 -6.61
C TYR A 245 0.48 -3.40 -7.88
N VAL A 246 -0.79 -3.81 -7.94
CA VAL A 246 -1.69 -3.48 -9.05
C VAL A 246 -2.96 -2.88 -8.47
N LEU A 247 -3.27 -1.65 -8.88
CA LEU A 247 -4.49 -0.95 -8.55
C LEU A 247 -5.40 -0.98 -9.77
N ASP A 248 -6.65 -1.42 -9.59
CA ASP A 248 -7.68 -1.31 -10.61
C ASP A 248 -8.49 -0.04 -10.36
N LEU A 249 -8.29 0.97 -11.21
CA LEU A 249 -9.01 2.25 -11.13
C LEU A 249 -10.44 2.14 -11.67
N THR A 250 -10.72 1.15 -12.53
CA THR A 250 -12.08 0.89 -13.03
C THR A 250 -12.97 0.35 -11.91
N SER A 251 -12.45 -0.62 -11.13
CA SER A 251 -13.18 -1.21 -10.00
C SER A 251 -12.84 -0.57 -8.65
N ASN A 252 -11.96 0.44 -8.62
CA ASN A 252 -11.54 1.18 -7.44
C ASN A 252 -11.00 0.29 -6.29
N ILE A 253 -10.15 -0.69 -6.62
CA ILE A 253 -9.56 -1.64 -5.65
C ILE A 253 -8.05 -1.82 -5.81
N VAL A 254 -7.40 -2.27 -4.75
CA VAL A 254 -6.12 -2.97 -4.87
C VAL A 254 -6.42 -4.38 -5.39
N LEU A 255 -6.04 -4.63 -6.64
CA LEU A 255 -6.24 -5.93 -7.28
C LEU A 255 -5.19 -6.94 -6.82
N PHE A 256 -3.93 -6.50 -6.70
CA PHE A 256 -2.81 -7.37 -6.34
C PHE A 256 -1.80 -6.64 -5.45
N HIS A 257 -1.22 -7.37 -4.50
CA HIS A 257 -0.08 -6.89 -3.72
C HIS A 257 0.91 -8.04 -3.46
N GLY A 258 2.17 -7.88 -3.92
CA GLY A 258 3.17 -8.95 -3.92
C GLY A 258 3.70 -9.35 -2.53
N ALA A 259 3.76 -8.41 -1.58
CA ALA A 259 4.23 -8.68 -0.22
C ALA A 259 3.13 -8.91 0.84
N PHE A 260 2.10 -8.05 0.86
CA PHE A 260 1.04 -8.05 1.88
C PHE A 260 -0.36 -8.28 1.28
N PRO A 261 -0.60 -9.40 0.59
CA PRO A 261 -1.88 -9.65 -0.09
C PRO A 261 -3.06 -9.66 0.90
N ASP A 262 -2.84 -10.14 2.12
CA ASP A 262 -3.90 -10.18 3.12
C ASP A 262 -4.34 -8.81 3.62
N ARG A 263 -3.42 -7.86 3.68
CA ARG A 263 -3.70 -6.50 4.13
C ARG A 263 -4.43 -5.70 3.06
N PHE A 264 -4.09 -5.88 1.78
CA PHE A 264 -4.49 -4.94 0.74
C PHE A 264 -5.42 -5.48 -0.35
N GLU A 265 -5.34 -6.75 -0.76
CA GLU A 265 -6.14 -7.18 -1.92
C GLU A 265 -7.64 -7.09 -1.65
N TRP A 266 -8.41 -6.70 -2.67
CA TRP A 266 -9.85 -6.42 -2.59
C TRP A 266 -10.23 -5.24 -1.67
N ARG A 267 -9.26 -4.47 -1.17
CA ARG A 267 -9.54 -3.24 -0.41
C ARG A 267 -9.79 -2.07 -1.36
N PRO A 268 -10.69 -1.14 -1.01
CA PRO A 268 -10.95 0.06 -1.80
C PRO A 268 -9.74 1.00 -1.81
N LEU A 269 -9.51 1.70 -2.92
CA LEU A 269 -8.39 2.66 -3.04
C LEU A 269 -8.59 3.92 -2.19
N VAL A 270 -9.84 4.20 -1.77
CA VAL A 270 -10.22 5.45 -1.09
C VAL A 270 -9.93 5.49 0.41
N ALA A 271 -9.55 4.38 1.06
CA ALA A 271 -9.17 4.42 2.47
C ALA A 271 -8.36 3.21 2.93
N THR A 272 -7.17 3.46 3.49
CA THR A 272 -6.66 2.95 4.80
C THR A 272 -5.13 3.03 4.90
N VAL A 273 -4.41 3.03 3.77
CA VAL A 273 -2.94 3.03 3.78
C VAL A 273 -2.40 4.44 3.98
N ARG A 274 -1.90 4.69 5.18
CA ARG A 274 -1.24 5.94 5.53
C ARG A 274 0.26 5.73 5.55
N ASP A 275 0.95 6.70 5.00
CA ASP A 275 2.35 6.92 5.25
C ASP A 275 2.50 7.13 6.75
N VAL A 276 3.27 6.26 7.39
CA VAL A 276 3.32 6.21 8.86
C VAL A 276 4.06 7.39 9.47
N VAL A 277 4.86 8.12 8.68
CA VAL A 277 5.59 9.32 9.12
C VAL A 277 4.76 10.59 8.90
N THR A 278 4.16 10.74 7.73
CA THR A 278 3.44 11.97 7.35
C THR A 278 1.94 11.90 7.67
N GLY A 279 1.39 10.70 7.87
CA GLY A 279 -0.05 10.45 8.00
C GLY A 279 -0.82 10.58 6.68
N TRP A 280 -0.16 10.90 5.57
CA TRP A 280 -0.79 11.09 4.26
C TRP A 280 -1.22 9.76 3.65
N LEU A 281 -2.25 9.79 2.81
CA LEU A 281 -2.66 8.58 2.10
C LEU A 281 -1.64 8.26 1.00
N ILE A 282 -1.14 7.02 0.97
CA ILE A 282 -0.11 6.61 0.00
C ILE A 282 -0.72 6.46 -1.40
N LEU A 283 -1.84 5.73 -1.51
CA LEU A 283 -2.42 5.37 -2.80
C LEU A 283 -2.79 6.58 -3.69
N PRO A 284 -3.36 7.70 -3.17
CA PRO A 284 -3.59 8.89 -3.99
C PRO A 284 -2.30 9.48 -4.58
N GLN A 285 -1.21 9.50 -3.81
CA GLN A 285 0.08 10.02 -4.28
C GLN A 285 0.69 9.10 -5.36
N VAL A 286 0.56 7.78 -5.18
CA VAL A 286 0.97 6.78 -6.18
C VAL A 286 0.17 6.92 -7.49
N ILE A 287 -1.15 7.09 -7.39
CA ILE A 287 -2.02 7.28 -8.57
C ILE A 287 -1.71 8.61 -9.27
N GLU A 288 -1.45 9.68 -8.51
CA GLU A 288 -1.02 10.98 -9.06
C GLU A 288 0.32 10.86 -9.79
N ALA A 289 1.31 10.16 -9.21
CA ALA A 289 2.58 9.90 -9.87
C ALA A 289 2.41 9.07 -11.16
N ALA A 290 1.58 8.02 -11.13
CA ALA A 290 1.29 7.19 -12.31
C ALA A 290 0.68 8.00 -13.46
N LYS A 291 -0.13 9.01 -13.12
CA LYS A 291 -0.81 9.91 -14.07
C LYS A 291 0.01 11.12 -14.50
N SER A 292 1.17 11.35 -13.89
CA SER A 292 1.97 12.56 -14.14
C SER A 292 2.54 12.62 -15.57
N SER A 293 2.72 11.48 -16.22
CA SER A 293 3.11 11.36 -17.63
C SER A 293 2.66 10.03 -18.21
N PRO A 294 2.62 9.87 -19.56
CA PRO A 294 2.35 8.58 -20.20
C PRO A 294 3.36 7.47 -19.83
N GLU A 295 4.55 7.85 -19.39
CA GLU A 295 5.57 6.90 -18.95
C GLU A 295 5.39 6.50 -17.48
N GLY A 296 4.61 7.25 -16.70
CA GLY A 296 4.48 7.10 -15.25
C GLY A 296 5.31 8.14 -14.47
N GLY A 297 5.48 7.91 -13.18
CA GLY A 297 6.19 8.85 -12.31
C GLY A 297 6.67 8.24 -11.00
N PHE A 298 7.64 8.93 -10.38
CA PHE A 298 8.20 8.56 -9.09
C PHE A 298 7.42 9.21 -7.94
N VAL A 299 7.39 8.50 -6.81
CA VAL A 299 6.83 8.98 -5.54
C VAL A 299 7.64 8.39 -4.40
N GLU A 300 7.82 9.14 -3.32
CA GLU A 300 8.46 8.64 -2.10
C GLU A 300 7.44 8.63 -0.98
N TYR A 301 7.41 7.53 -0.23
CA TYR A 301 6.50 7.35 0.90
C TYR A 301 7.07 6.34 1.90
N TYR A 302 6.67 6.46 3.16
CA TYR A 302 7.07 5.54 4.23
C TYR A 302 6.09 4.38 4.32
N PHE A 303 6.62 3.17 4.26
CA PHE A 303 5.86 1.93 4.21
C PHE A 303 6.68 0.76 4.74
N ASP A 304 6.01 -0.28 5.20
CA ASP A 304 6.62 -1.45 5.84
C ASP A 304 7.53 -2.20 4.85
N ASP A 305 8.76 -2.51 5.27
CA ASP A 305 9.65 -3.40 4.53
C ASP A 305 9.31 -4.86 4.88
N PRO A 306 8.87 -5.69 3.92
CA PRO A 306 8.55 -7.10 4.19
C PRO A 306 9.77 -7.96 4.58
N THR A 307 10.97 -7.42 4.51
CA THR A 307 12.21 -8.06 4.95
C THR A 307 12.66 -7.61 6.34
N ASP A 308 11.98 -6.61 6.92
CA ASP A 308 12.30 -6.04 8.22
C ASP A 308 11.12 -6.15 9.18
N ASP A 309 11.20 -7.13 10.09
CA ASP A 309 10.18 -7.37 11.12
C ASP A 309 10.20 -6.32 12.25
N THR A 310 11.11 -5.34 12.23
CA THR A 310 11.26 -4.34 13.30
C THR A 310 10.32 -3.13 13.17
N ASP A 311 9.41 -3.13 12.19
CA ASP A 311 8.40 -2.09 11.95
C ASP A 311 9.03 -0.68 11.76
N SER A 312 10.26 -0.63 11.23
CA SER A 312 11.03 0.58 11.02
C SER A 312 10.70 1.20 9.66
N ALA A 313 9.67 2.04 9.63
CA ALA A 313 9.42 2.92 8.50
C ALA A 313 10.30 4.17 8.55
N ASP A 314 11.61 3.97 8.71
CA ASP A 314 12.60 5.06 8.86
C ASP A 314 13.23 5.47 7.52
N ILE A 315 13.09 4.65 6.48
CA ILE A 315 13.59 4.91 5.12
C ILE A 315 12.39 5.01 4.18
N PRO A 316 12.24 6.12 3.41
CA PRO A 316 11.19 6.19 2.43
C PRO A 316 11.43 5.16 1.32
N LYS A 317 10.37 4.46 0.94
CA LYS A 317 10.34 3.67 -0.27
C LYS A 317 10.34 4.61 -1.47
N VAL A 318 11.32 4.45 -2.35
CA VAL A 318 11.31 5.08 -3.67
C VAL A 318 10.41 4.25 -4.56
N GLY A 319 9.22 4.75 -4.83
CA GLY A 319 8.21 4.13 -5.67
C GLY A 319 8.23 4.66 -7.09
N TYR A 320 7.84 3.81 -8.03
CA TYR A 320 7.50 4.18 -9.41
C TYR A 320 6.19 3.49 -9.78
N ALA A 321 5.32 4.23 -10.46
CA ALA A 321 4.06 3.69 -10.94
C ALA A 321 3.73 4.25 -12.32
N ARG A 322 3.01 3.45 -13.11
CA ARG A 322 2.59 3.79 -14.47
C ARG A 322 1.17 3.28 -14.72
N GLU A 323 0.41 4.02 -15.52
CA GLU A 323 -0.89 3.58 -16.00
C GLU A 323 -0.79 2.60 -17.16
N PHE A 324 -1.61 1.56 -17.12
CA PHE A 324 -1.80 0.58 -18.17
C PHE A 324 -3.30 0.44 -18.44
N THR A 325 -3.64 0.19 -19.70
CA THR A 325 -5.03 -0.06 -20.10
C THR A 325 -5.11 -1.36 -20.87
N THR A 326 -6.11 -2.17 -20.59
CA THR A 326 -6.38 -3.40 -21.35
C THR A 326 -7.87 -3.65 -21.48
N THR A 327 -8.25 -4.39 -22.51
CA THR A 327 -9.65 -4.70 -22.81
C THR A 327 -9.95 -6.13 -22.40
N VAL A 328 -10.93 -6.31 -21.54
CA VAL A 328 -11.39 -7.62 -21.08
C VAL A 328 -12.71 -7.97 -21.77
N GLY A 329 -12.70 -9.10 -22.49
CA GLY A 329 -13.89 -9.67 -23.10
C GLY A 329 -14.84 -10.28 -22.07
N ARG A 330 -16.13 -10.18 -22.33
CA ARG A 330 -17.21 -10.85 -21.58
C ARG A 330 -17.72 -12.05 -22.37
N THR A 331 -18.33 -12.99 -21.66
CA THR A 331 -18.93 -14.21 -22.24
C THR A 331 -20.13 -13.92 -23.16
N ASP A 332 -20.77 -12.76 -23.01
CA ASP A 332 -21.84 -12.27 -23.88
C ASP A 332 -21.32 -11.62 -25.19
N GLY A 333 -19.99 -11.63 -25.40
CA GLY A 333 -19.33 -11.03 -26.57
C GLY A 333 -19.08 -9.52 -26.46
N THR A 334 -19.48 -8.87 -25.36
CA THR A 334 -19.12 -7.48 -25.09
C THR A 334 -17.72 -7.38 -24.46
N ALA A 335 -17.22 -6.17 -24.26
CA ALA A 335 -15.94 -5.95 -23.58
C ALA A 335 -15.99 -4.73 -22.65
N PHE A 336 -15.02 -4.62 -21.76
CA PHE A 336 -14.79 -3.42 -20.96
C PHE A 336 -13.30 -3.13 -20.80
N THR A 337 -12.99 -1.87 -20.54
CA THR A 337 -11.61 -1.42 -20.34
C THR A 337 -11.26 -1.43 -18.85
N LEU A 338 -10.19 -2.13 -18.51
CA LEU A 338 -9.52 -2.01 -17.23
C LEU A 338 -8.48 -0.89 -17.31
N ASN A 339 -8.54 0.03 -16.36
CA ASN A 339 -7.52 1.05 -16.14
C ASN A 339 -6.72 0.65 -14.90
N LEU A 340 -5.48 0.22 -15.11
CA LEU A 340 -4.62 -0.31 -14.08
C LEU A 340 -3.50 0.68 -13.76
N VAL A 341 -3.17 0.83 -12.49
CA VAL A 341 -1.88 1.40 -12.07
C VAL A 341 -1.03 0.25 -11.56
N ILE A 342 0.10 0.02 -12.22
CA ILE A 342 1.09 -0.97 -11.80
C ILE A 342 2.30 -0.21 -11.27
N GLY A 343 2.80 -0.63 -10.12
CA GLY A 343 3.97 -0.01 -9.53
C GLY A 343 4.77 -0.94 -8.64
N SER A 344 5.95 -0.47 -8.27
CA SER A 344 6.89 -1.13 -7.39
C SER A 344 7.67 -0.06 -6.62
N GLY A 345 8.59 -0.48 -5.77
CA GLY A 345 9.58 0.39 -5.18
C GLY A 345 10.67 -0.37 -4.44
N TYR A 346 11.77 0.32 -4.18
CA TYR A 346 12.88 -0.15 -3.34
C TYR A 346 13.09 0.83 -2.19
N TYR A 347 13.69 0.39 -1.09
CA TYR A 347 14.11 1.30 -0.04
C TYR A 347 15.44 1.92 -0.46
N GLY A 348 15.48 3.26 -0.50
CA GLY A 348 16.65 3.98 -0.98
C GLY A 348 17.88 3.64 -0.13
N ARG A 349 18.84 2.91 -0.71
CA ARG A 349 20.24 3.11 -0.33
C ARG A 349 20.66 4.41 -1.01
N ALA A 350 21.26 5.33 -0.24
CA ALA A 350 21.93 6.46 -0.85
C ALA A 350 22.95 5.91 -1.87
N PRO A 351 22.95 6.38 -3.13
CA PRO A 351 24.00 6.03 -4.06
C PRO A 351 25.35 6.45 -3.47
N ASP A 352 26.35 5.61 -3.74
CA ASP A 352 27.71 5.67 -3.22
C ASP A 352 28.21 7.10 -2.92
N GLY A 353 28.60 7.36 -1.67
CA GLY A 353 29.54 8.45 -1.35
C GLY A 353 29.17 9.44 -0.24
N VAL A 354 27.99 9.38 0.39
CA VAL A 354 27.73 10.18 1.60
C VAL A 354 27.67 9.27 2.82
N SER A 355 28.79 9.13 3.51
CA SER A 355 28.83 8.59 4.87
C SER A 355 28.01 9.50 5.79
N THR A 356 26.82 9.06 6.20
CA THR A 356 26.18 9.56 7.43
C THR A 356 26.15 8.41 8.42
N GLU A 357 27.22 8.29 9.21
CA GLU A 357 27.17 7.50 10.43
C GLU A 357 25.85 7.83 11.16
N PRO A 358 25.05 6.82 11.53
CA PRO A 358 23.79 7.04 12.21
C PRO A 358 24.00 7.92 13.43
N ARG A 359 23.20 8.99 13.59
CA ARG A 359 23.32 9.85 14.76
C ARG A 359 21.97 10.33 15.28
N THR A 360 21.91 10.59 16.57
CA THR A 360 20.80 11.25 17.26
C THR A 360 21.27 12.62 17.71
N GLU A 361 20.49 13.66 17.47
CA GLU A 361 20.72 14.97 18.09
C GLU A 361 19.77 15.10 19.30
N VAL A 362 20.28 15.61 20.41
CA VAL A 362 19.49 15.91 21.60
C VAL A 362 19.64 17.39 21.88
N GLU A 363 18.53 18.11 21.86
CA GLU A 363 18.42 19.44 22.43
C GLU A 363 17.63 19.30 23.72
N ALA A 364 18.22 19.64 24.87
CA ALA A 364 17.51 19.54 26.14
C ALA A 364 17.56 20.86 26.92
N THR A 365 16.50 21.12 27.67
CA THR A 365 16.44 22.21 28.64
C THR A 365 16.21 21.62 30.02
N VAL A 366 17.18 21.82 30.92
CA VAL A 366 17.07 21.43 32.33
C VAL A 366 16.29 22.49 33.09
N ILE A 367 15.24 22.06 33.79
CA ILE A 367 14.32 22.92 34.54
C ILE A 367 14.51 22.67 36.04
N GLY A 368 14.78 23.72 36.80
CA GLY A 368 14.92 23.67 38.26
C GLY A 368 15.76 24.81 38.78
N ASP A 369 16.18 24.70 40.04
CA ASP A 369 17.10 25.66 40.65
C ASP A 369 18.55 25.30 40.31
N ALA A 370 19.40 26.31 40.10
CA ALA A 370 20.84 26.15 39.82
C ALA A 370 21.15 25.27 38.58
N VAL A 371 20.59 25.65 37.43
CA VAL A 371 20.69 24.88 36.17
C VAL A 371 21.91 25.21 35.31
N GLU A 372 22.67 26.26 35.63
CA GLU A 372 23.86 26.65 34.87
C GLU A 372 25.06 25.76 35.21
N GLY A 373 25.81 25.32 34.19
CA GLY A 373 27.06 24.60 34.37
C GLY A 373 26.91 23.13 34.84
N LEU A 374 25.71 22.55 34.74
CA LEU A 374 25.48 21.14 35.03
C LEU A 374 26.01 20.28 33.88
N THR A 375 26.74 19.22 34.19
CA THR A 375 27.12 18.20 33.22
C THR A 375 26.00 17.17 33.12
N VAL A 376 25.30 17.14 31.99
CA VAL A 376 24.24 16.17 31.71
C VAL A 376 24.81 15.04 30.87
N GLU A 377 24.74 13.82 31.39
CA GLU A 377 25.30 12.63 30.78
C GLU A 377 24.19 11.66 30.38
N PHE A 378 24.33 11.02 29.23
CA PHE A 378 23.42 10.03 28.67
C PHE A 378 24.12 8.68 28.54
N ALA A 379 23.38 7.62 28.89
CA ALA A 379 23.78 6.23 28.74
C ALA A 379 22.65 5.41 28.13
N ARG A 380 22.97 4.49 27.23
CA ARG A 380 21.98 3.55 26.68
C ARG A 380 21.51 2.58 27.77
N SER A 381 20.21 2.33 27.84
CA SER A 381 19.62 1.36 28.76
C SER A 381 19.62 -0.03 28.13
N ILE A 382 20.45 -0.93 28.64
CA ILE A 382 20.51 -2.34 28.21
C ILE A 382 20.15 -3.22 29.40
N ALA A 383 19.15 -4.09 29.24
CA ALA A 383 18.67 -4.94 30.31
C ALA A 383 19.80 -5.83 30.86
N GLY A 384 20.06 -5.74 32.17
CA GLY A 384 21.10 -6.51 32.84
C GLY A 384 22.52 -5.97 32.71
N GLN A 385 22.73 -4.82 32.05
CA GLN A 385 24.04 -4.16 31.97
C GLN A 385 24.06 -2.83 32.75
N PRO A 386 25.20 -2.47 33.37
CA PRO A 386 25.36 -1.16 33.99
C PRO A 386 25.35 -0.03 32.95
N ALA A 387 24.86 1.14 33.33
CA ALA A 387 24.82 2.31 32.46
C ALA A 387 26.24 2.83 32.18
N ASP A 388 26.61 2.88 30.89
CA ASP A 388 27.84 3.50 30.41
C ASP A 388 27.54 4.92 29.87
N TYR A 389 27.91 5.93 30.65
CA TYR A 389 27.63 7.34 30.37
C TYR A 389 28.64 7.93 29.37
N ALA A 390 28.57 7.46 28.13
CA ALA A 390 29.53 7.79 27.07
C ALA A 390 29.30 9.17 26.40
N HIS A 391 28.13 9.80 26.62
CA HIS A 391 27.78 11.05 25.96
C HIS A 391 27.40 12.11 26.99
N SER A 392 27.92 13.33 26.85
CA SER A 392 27.65 14.40 27.81
C SER A 392 27.71 15.79 27.19
N ALA A 393 26.91 16.71 27.71
CA ALA A 393 26.99 18.15 27.42
C ALA A 393 26.78 18.96 28.69
N VAL A 394 27.23 20.22 28.66
CA VAL A 394 27.11 21.15 29.78
C VAL A 394 25.99 22.15 29.50
N THR A 395 25.17 22.45 30.50
CA THR A 395 24.09 23.42 30.39
C THR A 395 24.59 24.87 30.40
N ASP A 396 23.94 25.72 29.61
CA ASP A 396 24.11 27.18 29.64
C ASP A 396 23.35 27.84 30.81
N ALA A 397 23.39 29.18 30.88
CA ALA A 397 22.71 29.96 31.92
C ALA A 397 21.18 29.79 31.94
N ASN A 398 20.57 29.30 30.85
CA ASN A 398 19.15 29.00 30.75
C ASN A 398 18.85 27.51 30.95
N GLY A 399 19.84 26.70 31.34
CA GLY A 399 19.70 25.25 31.47
C GLY A 399 19.70 24.50 30.14
N SER A 400 19.99 25.16 29.00
CA SER A 400 19.93 24.55 27.68
C SER A 400 21.23 23.84 27.32
N LEU A 401 21.12 22.73 26.60
CA LEU A 401 22.24 21.95 26.08
C LEU A 401 21.91 21.37 24.70
N SER A 402 22.95 21.11 23.92
CA SER A 402 22.88 20.34 22.69
C SER A 402 23.96 19.26 22.68
N LEU A 403 23.60 18.05 22.27
CA LEU A 403 24.47 16.89 22.26
C LEU A 403 24.19 16.04 21.02
N THR A 404 25.25 15.54 20.40
CA THR A 404 25.15 14.53 19.33
C THR A 404 25.59 13.19 19.88
N ILE A 405 24.72 12.19 19.75
CA ILE A 405 24.98 10.80 20.09
C ILE A 405 25.18 10.05 18.78
N SER A 406 26.38 9.52 18.55
CA SER A 406 26.65 8.64 17.41
C SER A 406 26.13 7.24 17.72
N ASN A 407 25.37 6.64 16.80
CA ASN A 407 24.76 5.32 16.95
C ASN A 407 25.44 4.32 15.97
N PRO A 408 26.70 3.91 16.20
CA PRO A 408 27.45 3.08 15.23
C PRO A 408 26.75 1.75 14.87
N ASP A 409 25.98 1.17 15.79
CA ASP A 409 25.21 -0.07 15.57
C ASP A 409 23.81 0.16 14.96
N GLY A 410 23.40 1.42 14.77
CA GLY A 410 22.20 1.78 14.01
C GLY A 410 20.84 1.62 14.71
N VAL A 411 20.79 1.41 16.02
CA VAL A 411 19.53 1.07 16.75
C VAL A 411 18.99 2.26 17.56
N SER A 412 17.69 2.57 17.40
CA SER A 412 16.90 3.45 18.29
C SER A 412 16.67 2.77 19.65
N GLY A 413 16.52 3.53 20.75
CA GLY A 413 16.32 2.87 22.05
C GLY A 413 16.13 3.79 23.24
N TYR A 414 15.98 3.18 24.40
CA TYR A 414 15.83 3.89 25.66
C TYR A 414 17.18 4.26 26.27
N TYR A 415 17.27 5.48 26.76
CA TYR A 415 18.43 6.02 27.46
C TYR A 415 18.06 6.38 28.89
N THR A 416 19.07 6.39 29.75
CA THR A 416 19.03 7.07 31.04
C THR A 416 19.92 8.30 30.96
N ALA A 417 19.54 9.36 31.66
CA ALA A 417 20.36 10.54 31.81
C ALA A 417 20.54 10.92 33.28
N ARG A 418 21.65 11.57 33.60
CA ARG A 418 21.88 12.19 34.91
C ARG A 418 22.54 13.55 34.77
N ALA A 419 22.23 14.46 35.67
CA ALA A 419 22.86 15.78 35.76
C ALA A 419 23.78 15.83 36.99
N ARG A 420 25.02 16.30 36.82
CA ARG A 420 25.99 16.49 37.90
C ARG A 420 26.40 17.95 38.06
N ASN A 421 26.54 18.38 39.31
CA ASN A 421 27.10 19.70 39.64
C ASN A 421 28.64 19.72 39.57
N ALA A 422 29.24 20.88 39.81
CA ALA A 422 30.70 21.05 39.80
C ALA A 422 31.45 20.19 40.83
N ASP A 423 30.79 19.85 41.95
CA ASP A 423 31.32 18.98 43.00
C ASP A 423 31.18 17.48 42.66
N GLY A 424 30.57 17.15 41.52
CA GLY A 424 30.36 15.78 41.04
C GLY A 424 29.13 15.08 41.63
N GLU A 425 28.30 15.78 42.42
CA GLU A 425 27.07 15.25 42.98
C GLU A 425 25.98 15.16 41.92
N THR A 426 25.19 14.08 41.94
CA THR A 426 24.05 13.91 41.03
C THR A 426 22.85 14.70 41.55
N VAL A 427 22.42 15.70 40.79
CA VAL A 427 21.31 16.61 41.14
C VAL A 427 20.02 16.33 40.35
N GLY A 428 20.09 15.45 39.34
CA GLY A 428 18.93 15.00 38.57
C GLY A 428 19.19 13.66 37.89
N GLN A 429 18.15 12.83 37.76
CA GLN A 429 18.24 11.53 37.10
C GLN A 429 16.93 11.18 36.40
N TRP A 430 17.03 10.63 35.18
CA TRP A 430 15.92 10.30 34.30
C TRP A 430 16.14 8.94 33.65
N HIS A 431 15.04 8.20 33.45
CA HIS A 431 15.06 6.85 32.88
C HIS A 431 14.07 6.77 31.72
N SER A 432 14.26 5.77 30.86
CA SER A 432 13.36 5.49 29.73
C SER A 432 13.18 6.68 28.78
N ILE A 433 14.25 7.44 28.53
CA ILE A 433 14.26 8.53 27.55
C ILE A 433 14.30 7.90 26.15
N PRO A 434 13.25 8.05 25.32
CA PRO A 434 13.25 7.48 23.98
C PRO A 434 14.12 8.34 23.07
N LEU A 435 15.24 7.79 22.60
CA LEU A 435 16.10 8.46 21.61
C LEU A 435 16.11 7.63 20.32
N ASN A 436 15.79 8.29 19.22
CA ASN A 436 15.59 7.65 17.93
C ASN A 436 16.70 8.08 16.97
N ARG A 437 17.20 7.12 16.20
CA ARG A 437 18.22 7.35 15.18
C ARG A 437 17.74 8.40 14.16
N ASN A 438 18.67 9.22 13.67
CA ASN A 438 18.45 10.23 12.64
C ASN A 438 17.31 11.21 12.98
N GLN A 439 17.08 11.43 14.27
CA GLN A 439 16.13 12.40 14.77
C GLN A 439 16.82 13.34 15.77
N ARG A 440 16.33 14.56 15.82
CA ARG A 440 16.55 15.51 16.90
C ARG A 440 15.43 15.37 17.92
N GLN A 441 15.80 14.99 19.14
CA GLN A 441 14.91 14.90 20.28
C GLN A 441 15.02 16.19 21.09
N VAL A 442 13.91 16.93 21.20
CA VAL A 442 13.84 18.14 22.03
C VAL A 442 13.20 17.79 23.36
N LEU A 443 13.96 17.93 24.46
CA LEU A 443 13.60 17.43 25.78
C LEU A 443 13.49 18.55 26.81
N GLU A 444 12.56 18.41 27.74
CA GLU A 444 12.53 19.13 29.02
C GLU A 444 12.85 18.15 30.14
N LEU A 445 13.88 18.46 30.93
CA LEU A 445 14.39 17.61 32.02
C LEU A 445 14.29 18.34 33.35
N THR A 446 13.32 18.00 34.19
CA THR A 446 13.09 18.64 35.49
C THR A 446 13.95 18.02 36.59
N LEU A 447 14.71 18.83 37.33
CA LEU A 447 15.44 18.43 38.53
C LEU A 447 14.42 17.98 39.60
N GLY A 448 14.27 16.66 39.76
CA GLY A 448 13.15 16.02 40.46
C GLY A 448 12.57 14.81 39.74
N GLY A 449 13.03 14.53 38.50
CA GLY A 449 12.78 13.28 37.77
C GLY A 449 11.71 13.39 36.69
N GLY A 450 11.09 14.55 36.51
CA GLY A 450 10.18 14.81 35.39
C GLY A 450 10.94 14.89 34.06
N MET A 451 10.45 14.19 33.03
CA MET A 451 10.99 14.25 31.68
C MET A 451 9.84 14.35 30.69
N LYS A 452 9.98 15.24 29.71
CA LYS A 452 9.01 15.44 28.65
C LYS A 452 9.73 15.57 27.31
N VAL A 453 9.29 14.80 26.34
CA VAL A 453 9.64 15.01 24.93
C VAL A 453 8.76 16.15 24.42
N VAL A 454 9.37 17.31 24.16
CA VAL A 454 8.67 18.52 23.69
C VAL A 454 8.28 18.36 22.23
N ARG A 455 9.21 17.89 21.41
CA ARG A 455 9.02 17.60 19.98
C ARG A 455 10.15 16.72 19.46
N VAL A 456 9.88 16.07 18.34
CA VAL A 456 10.83 15.22 17.61
C VAL A 456 10.92 15.76 16.18
N GLU A 457 12.14 16.00 15.70
CA GLU A 457 12.38 16.51 14.35
C GLU A 457 13.27 15.51 13.59
N PRO A 458 12.96 15.11 12.35
CA PRO A 458 13.88 14.29 11.57
C PRO A 458 15.15 15.08 11.23
N LEU A 459 16.32 14.46 11.40
CA LEU A 459 17.59 14.94 10.85
C LEU A 459 17.62 14.64 9.36
N THR A 460 16.79 15.33 8.60
CA THR A 460 16.71 15.14 7.14
C THR A 460 18.07 15.35 6.49
N ALA A 461 18.53 14.37 5.70
CA ALA A 461 19.12 14.71 4.41
C ALA A 461 18.08 15.56 3.68
N SER A 462 18.45 16.79 3.35
CA SER A 462 17.58 17.84 2.80
C SER A 462 16.43 17.29 1.95
N LYS A 463 15.18 17.52 2.36
CA LYS A 463 14.02 17.40 1.45
C LYS A 463 14.36 18.15 0.16
N PRO A 464 14.17 17.57 -1.04
CA PRO A 464 13.97 18.40 -2.21
C PRO A 464 12.67 19.16 -1.97
N VAL A 465 12.78 20.46 -1.76
CA VAL A 465 11.63 21.37 -1.88
C VAL A 465 11.21 21.30 -3.34
N VAL A 466 10.21 20.48 -3.66
CA VAL A 466 9.55 20.56 -4.97
C VAL A 466 8.69 21.82 -4.94
N VAL A 467 9.25 22.92 -5.45
CA VAL A 467 8.42 23.99 -5.99
C VAL A 467 7.81 23.40 -7.27
N SER A 468 6.51 23.14 -7.27
CA SER A 468 5.81 22.74 -8.49
C SER A 468 5.95 23.86 -9.51
N GLU A 469 6.63 23.60 -10.64
CA GLU A 469 6.69 24.58 -11.72
C GLU A 469 5.27 24.81 -12.27
N PRO A 470 4.93 26.06 -12.66
CA PRO A 470 3.63 26.36 -13.24
C PRO A 470 3.46 25.63 -14.58
N VAL A 471 2.43 24.79 -14.68
CA VAL A 471 2.12 23.99 -15.88
C VAL A 471 1.28 24.80 -16.85
N ALA A 472 1.63 24.80 -18.15
CA ALA A 472 0.81 25.40 -19.20
C ALA A 472 -0.42 24.51 -19.49
N VAL A 473 -1.62 25.09 -19.49
CA VAL A 473 -2.89 24.33 -19.51
C VAL A 473 -3.69 24.54 -20.80
N SER A 474 -3.26 25.44 -21.68
CA SER A 474 -3.89 25.65 -22.98
C SER A 474 -2.92 26.30 -23.97
N GLU A 475 -3.01 25.90 -25.25
CA GLU A 475 -2.25 26.48 -26.36
C GLU A 475 -2.90 27.75 -26.95
N THR A 476 -4.11 28.12 -26.53
CA THR A 476 -4.74 29.37 -26.98
C THR A 476 -4.23 30.54 -26.14
N VAL A 477 -3.74 31.58 -26.82
CA VAL A 477 -3.26 32.80 -26.16
C VAL A 477 -4.46 33.57 -25.61
N PRO A 478 -4.55 33.78 -24.27
CA PRO A 478 -5.64 34.55 -23.68
C PRO A 478 -5.61 36.00 -24.15
N GLU A 479 -6.77 36.62 -24.40
CA GLU A 479 -6.84 38.03 -24.79
C GLU A 479 -6.43 38.98 -23.65
N VAL A 480 -6.57 38.54 -22.39
CA VAL A 480 -6.32 39.35 -21.20
C VAL A 480 -5.53 38.57 -20.15
N SER A 481 -4.48 39.18 -19.59
CA SER A 481 -3.78 38.64 -18.42
C SER A 481 -4.60 38.77 -17.14
N GLY A 482 -4.58 37.76 -16.27
CA GLY A 482 -5.29 37.83 -14.99
C GLY A 482 -5.16 36.62 -14.10
N LEU A 483 -5.52 36.79 -12.83
CA LEU A 483 -5.53 35.77 -11.78
C LEU A 483 -6.98 35.27 -11.57
N ALA A 484 -7.22 34.01 -11.93
CA ALA A 484 -8.51 33.37 -11.77
C ALA A 484 -8.79 33.00 -10.31
N PRO A 485 -10.05 32.72 -9.94
CA PRO A 485 -10.37 32.14 -8.65
C PRO A 485 -9.62 30.81 -8.44
N ASN A 486 -9.09 30.61 -7.24
CA ASN A 486 -8.49 29.35 -6.86
C ASN A 486 -9.59 28.29 -6.65
N PHE A 487 -9.28 27.03 -6.94
CA PHE A 487 -10.20 25.92 -6.70
C PHE A 487 -9.46 24.73 -6.05
N PRO A 488 -10.01 24.13 -4.97
CA PRO A 488 -11.21 24.55 -4.25
C PRO A 488 -11.02 25.84 -3.42
N ASN A 489 -12.11 26.57 -3.14
CA ASN A 489 -12.12 27.69 -2.18
C ASN A 489 -13.50 27.73 -1.48
N PRO A 490 -13.61 27.39 -0.18
CA PRO A 490 -12.52 27.04 0.75
C PRO A 490 -11.79 25.73 0.38
N PHE A 491 -10.54 25.58 0.81
CA PHE A 491 -9.73 24.37 0.64
C PHE A 491 -9.16 23.88 1.98
N ASN A 492 -8.83 22.59 2.07
CA ASN A 492 -8.40 21.96 3.33
C ASN A 492 -7.02 21.29 3.33
N SER A 493 -6.34 21.28 2.18
CA SER A 493 -5.04 20.61 2.04
C SER A 493 -4.17 21.21 0.94
N ALA A 494 -4.78 21.67 -0.15
CA ALA A 494 -4.14 22.45 -1.19
C ALA A 494 -5.20 23.15 -2.05
N THR A 495 -4.78 24.13 -2.83
CA THR A 495 -5.61 24.74 -3.88
C THR A 495 -4.81 24.91 -5.16
N LEU A 496 -5.49 24.80 -6.30
CA LEU A 496 -4.93 25.21 -7.59
C LEU A 496 -5.14 26.71 -7.78
N ILE A 497 -4.10 27.40 -8.20
CA ILE A 497 -4.11 28.82 -8.56
C ILE A 497 -3.87 28.91 -10.06
N THR A 498 -4.87 29.40 -10.79
CA THR A 498 -4.82 29.55 -12.25
C THR A 498 -4.60 31.01 -12.61
N TYR A 499 -3.71 31.28 -13.55
CA TYR A 499 -3.51 32.62 -14.11
C TYR A 499 -3.24 32.59 -15.61
N HIS A 500 -3.48 33.73 -16.25
CA HIS A 500 -3.39 33.90 -17.70
C HIS A 500 -2.43 35.04 -18.03
N LEU A 501 -1.69 34.90 -19.14
CA LEU A 501 -0.80 35.90 -19.69
C LEU A 501 -1.13 36.13 -21.17
N SER A 502 -1.55 37.34 -21.54
CA SER A 502 -1.79 37.72 -22.93
C SER A 502 -0.53 38.11 -23.70
N SER A 503 0.58 38.33 -23.00
CA SER A 503 1.90 38.64 -23.57
C SER A 503 3.01 38.01 -22.72
N PRO A 504 4.13 37.58 -23.33
CA PRO A 504 5.26 37.02 -22.58
C PRO A 504 5.92 38.08 -21.68
N GLY A 505 6.54 37.65 -20.58
CA GLY A 505 7.33 38.53 -19.71
C GLY A 505 7.52 38.00 -18.29
N PRO A 506 8.17 38.78 -17.39
CA PRO A 506 8.38 38.41 -16.00
C PRO A 506 7.07 38.28 -15.23
N VAL A 507 6.93 37.17 -14.50
CA VAL A 507 5.77 36.84 -13.67
C VAL A 507 6.23 36.51 -12.27
N GLN A 508 5.55 37.11 -11.29
CA GLN A 508 5.75 36.80 -9.88
C GLN A 508 4.41 36.50 -9.20
N LEU A 509 4.26 35.31 -8.63
CA LEU A 509 3.09 34.91 -7.85
C LEU A 509 3.52 34.61 -6.41
N VAL A 510 3.04 35.43 -5.47
CA VAL A 510 3.42 35.34 -4.04
C VAL A 510 2.16 35.21 -3.19
N ILE A 511 2.22 34.35 -2.18
CA ILE A 511 1.20 34.21 -1.15
C ILE A 511 1.58 35.07 0.05
N TYR A 512 0.61 35.83 0.57
CA TYR A 512 0.75 36.68 1.75
C TYR A 512 -0.24 36.24 2.84
N ASN A 513 0.14 36.46 4.09
CA ASN A 513 -0.80 36.39 5.22
C ASN A 513 -1.61 37.70 5.35
N VAL A 514 -2.57 37.75 6.28
CA VAL A 514 -3.40 38.93 6.53
C VAL A 514 -2.63 40.16 7.03
N LEU A 515 -1.40 39.97 7.54
CA LEU A 515 -0.52 41.07 7.96
C LEU A 515 0.30 41.64 6.80
N GLY A 516 0.14 41.11 5.59
CA GLY A 516 0.89 41.54 4.40
C GLY A 516 2.32 41.01 4.34
N GLN A 517 2.67 40.00 5.15
CA GLN A 517 3.98 39.34 5.10
C GLN A 517 3.98 38.26 4.02
N PRO A 518 5.03 38.18 3.17
CA PRO A 518 5.15 37.12 2.19
C PRO A 518 5.39 35.78 2.90
N VAL A 519 4.54 34.82 2.57
CA VAL A 519 4.54 33.48 3.17
C VAL A 519 5.26 32.49 2.27
N ARG A 520 5.02 32.56 0.96
CA ARG A 520 5.67 31.71 -0.04
C ARG A 520 5.64 32.37 -1.42
N THR A 521 6.76 32.34 -2.13
CA THR A 521 6.81 32.68 -3.57
C THR A 521 6.59 31.39 -4.37
N LEU A 522 5.56 31.37 -5.20
CA LEU A 522 5.19 30.22 -6.02
C LEU A 522 5.78 30.30 -7.43
N VAL A 523 5.86 31.51 -7.98
CA VAL A 523 6.44 31.77 -9.31
C VAL A 523 7.29 33.03 -9.23
N ASP A 524 8.48 33.00 -9.82
CA ASP A 524 9.36 34.18 -9.99
C ASP A 524 10.24 33.99 -11.23
N GLN A 525 9.63 34.03 -12.42
CA GLN A 525 10.32 33.74 -13.69
C GLN A 525 9.65 34.43 -14.89
N SER A 526 10.37 34.51 -16.00
CA SER A 526 9.77 34.92 -17.29
C SER A 526 9.01 33.78 -17.93
N GLN A 527 7.77 34.04 -18.37
CA GLN A 527 6.91 33.04 -19.00
C GLN A 527 6.40 33.53 -20.36
N ALA A 528 6.05 32.58 -21.24
CA ALA A 528 5.41 32.87 -22.52
C ALA A 528 3.96 33.35 -22.32
N ALA A 529 3.31 33.82 -23.39
CA ALA A 529 1.87 34.04 -23.33
C ALA A 529 1.15 32.69 -23.23
N GLY A 530 0.14 32.56 -22.38
CA GLY A 530 -0.54 31.29 -22.12
C GLY A 530 -1.32 31.25 -20.81
N SER A 531 -1.96 30.12 -20.54
CA SER A 531 -2.67 29.84 -19.28
C SER A 531 -1.85 28.90 -18.42
N TYR A 532 -1.69 29.22 -17.14
CA TYR A 532 -0.82 28.50 -16.20
C TYR A 532 -1.58 28.09 -14.95
N GLN A 533 -1.22 26.93 -14.40
CA GLN A 533 -1.70 26.45 -13.11
C GLN A 533 -0.54 26.11 -12.19
N ILE A 534 -0.68 26.49 -10.93
CA ILE A 534 0.26 26.11 -9.87
C ILE A 534 -0.50 25.70 -8.61
N ARG A 535 -0.07 24.59 -7.99
CA ARG A 535 -0.65 24.09 -6.75
C ARG A 535 0.03 24.76 -5.56
N TRP A 536 -0.76 25.30 -4.64
CA TRP A 536 -0.27 25.71 -3.33
C TRP A 536 -0.73 24.71 -2.26
N ASP A 537 0.24 24.15 -1.55
CA ASP A 537 0.14 23.08 -0.53
C ASP A 537 0.03 23.60 0.90
N VAL A 538 -0.18 24.91 1.07
CA VAL A 538 -0.35 25.56 2.38
C VAL A 538 0.88 25.48 3.28
N LEU A 539 2.07 25.34 2.67
CA LEU A 539 3.36 25.49 3.35
C LEU A 539 3.91 26.91 3.16
N ASP A 540 4.66 27.39 4.17
CA ASP A 540 5.51 28.57 4.06
C ASP A 540 6.77 28.28 3.23
N GLN A 541 7.59 29.32 2.99
CA GLN A 541 8.85 29.21 2.24
C GLN A 541 9.85 28.20 2.83
N ARG A 542 9.71 27.85 4.12
CA ARG A 542 10.55 26.89 4.85
C ARG A 542 9.95 25.48 4.88
N GLY A 543 8.83 25.27 4.19
CA GLY A 543 8.12 23.99 4.17
C GLY A 543 7.30 23.71 5.43
N VAL A 544 7.03 24.72 6.26
CA VAL A 544 6.25 24.59 7.49
C VAL A 544 4.76 24.81 7.19
N SER A 545 3.90 23.92 7.70
CA SER A 545 2.45 24.04 7.53
C SER A 545 1.90 25.29 8.20
N LEU A 546 1.00 25.98 7.51
CA LEU A 546 0.39 27.22 7.97
C LEU A 546 -0.92 26.97 8.74
N SER A 547 -1.34 27.95 9.54
CA SER A 547 -2.61 27.89 10.28
C SER A 547 -3.84 28.08 9.37
N THR A 548 -4.98 27.49 9.74
CA THR A 548 -6.31 27.83 9.19
C THR A 548 -6.51 29.35 9.14
N GLY A 549 -7.04 29.87 8.04
CA GLY A 549 -7.25 31.30 7.91
C GLY A 549 -7.31 31.82 6.48
N ILE A 550 -7.26 33.14 6.37
CA ILE A 550 -7.31 33.86 5.10
C ILE A 550 -5.89 34.15 4.62
N TYR A 551 -5.64 33.87 3.34
CA TYR A 551 -4.40 34.23 2.65
C TYR A 551 -4.70 35.03 1.39
N ILE A 552 -3.69 35.71 0.86
CA ILE A 552 -3.81 36.55 -0.33
C ILE A 552 -2.78 36.09 -1.35
N ALA A 553 -3.23 35.59 -2.50
CA ALA A 553 -2.38 35.40 -3.67
C ALA A 553 -2.24 36.73 -4.42
N ARG A 554 -1.02 37.13 -4.74
CA ARG A 554 -0.71 38.32 -5.54
C ARG A 554 0.10 37.92 -6.76
N LEU A 555 -0.47 38.16 -7.94
CA LEU A 555 0.18 37.99 -9.23
C LEU A 555 0.66 39.35 -9.74
N SER A 556 1.95 39.44 -10.08
CA SER A 556 2.56 40.57 -10.79
C SER A 556 3.01 40.11 -12.18
N TYR A 557 2.70 40.90 -13.20
CA TYR A 557 3.05 40.66 -14.61
C TYR A 557 3.39 42.02 -15.27
N PRO A 558 3.96 42.07 -16.49
CA PRO A 558 4.59 43.29 -17.02
C PRO A 558 3.72 44.56 -17.01
N ASN A 559 2.41 44.40 -17.17
CA ASN A 559 1.46 45.51 -17.29
C ASN A 559 0.38 45.52 -16.18
N GLY A 560 0.58 44.81 -15.06
CA GLY A 560 -0.42 44.80 -13.99
C GLY A 560 -0.11 43.96 -12.76
N VAL A 561 -0.92 44.18 -11.73
CA VAL A 561 -0.92 43.41 -10.48
C VAL A 561 -2.36 43.03 -10.17
N GLN A 562 -2.60 41.76 -9.81
CA GLN A 562 -3.90 41.28 -9.36
C GLN A 562 -3.77 40.46 -8.08
N THR A 563 -4.81 40.52 -7.24
CA THR A 563 -4.86 39.79 -5.97
C THR A 563 -6.12 38.96 -5.83
N ARG A 564 -6.03 37.79 -5.18
CA ARG A 564 -7.16 36.93 -4.83
C ARG A 564 -7.08 36.46 -3.38
N ARG A 565 -8.24 36.40 -2.73
CA ARG A 565 -8.40 35.89 -1.37
C ARG A 565 -8.57 34.37 -1.38
N LEU A 566 -7.77 33.69 -0.58
CA LEU A 566 -7.76 32.24 -0.39
C LEU A 566 -8.27 31.92 1.03
N LEU A 567 -9.23 31.01 1.17
CA LEU A 567 -9.71 30.56 2.49
C LEU A 567 -9.28 29.11 2.74
N TYR A 568 -8.34 28.93 3.67
CA TYR A 568 -7.85 27.63 4.12
C TYR A 568 -8.58 27.19 5.40
N LEU A 569 -9.13 25.97 5.41
CA LEU A 569 -9.83 25.34 6.54
C LEU A 569 -9.17 24.00 6.88
N LYS A 570 -8.70 23.80 8.12
CA LYS A 570 -8.06 22.54 8.51
C LYS A 570 -9.08 21.49 8.91
#